data_AF-A0A9C8E687-F1
#
_entry.id   AF-A0A9C8E687-F1
#
_cell.length_a   1.000
_cell.length_b   1.000
_cell.length_c   1.000
_cell.angle_alpha   90.00
_cell.angle_beta   90.00
_cell.angle_gamma   90.00
#
_symmetry.space_group_name_H-M   'P 1'
#
loop_
_entity.id
_entity.type
_entity.pdbx_description
1 polymer ?
#
loop_
_entity_poly.entity_id
_entity_poly.type
_entity_poly.pdbx_seq_one_letter_code
_entity_poly.pdbx_strand_id
1 'polypeptide(L)'
;MMRSRHWLTILLILGVTLTTVTATAIAGSPIGSSVNISNQSVDAVYGSVAYNPDWQEYLVVWYNDRPGNDDIQAQRVSKDGNLVG
;
A
#
# COMPACT_ATOMS: atom_id res chain seq x y z
N MET A 1 16.73 -55.02 -43.73
CA MET A 1 17.26 -54.93 -42.34
C MET A 1 17.76 -53.50 -42.15
N MET A 2 17.38 -52.68 -41.15
CA MET A 2 16.51 -52.79 -39.94
C MET A 2 16.37 -51.35 -39.35
N ARG A 3 15.27 -50.82 -38.77
CA ARG A 3 13.88 -51.27 -38.48
C ARG A 3 12.95 -50.03 -38.42
N SER A 4 11.63 -50.17 -38.63
CA SER A 4 10.62 -49.12 -38.34
C SER A 4 10.46 -48.85 -36.83
N ARG A 5 10.44 -47.57 -36.45
CA ARG A 5 10.02 -46.94 -35.16
C ARG A 5 9.81 -45.43 -35.49
N HIS A 6 8.80 -44.66 -35.08
CA HIS A 6 7.96 -44.65 -33.90
C HIS A 6 6.55 -44.06 -34.21
N TRP A 7 5.51 -44.85 -33.98
CA TRP A 7 4.10 -44.56 -34.25
C TRP A 7 3.46 -43.56 -33.25
N LEU A 8 4.25 -42.72 -32.58
CA LEU A 8 3.93 -42.16 -31.25
C LEU A 8 4.07 -40.63 -31.11
N THR A 9 4.84 -39.95 -31.96
CA THR A 9 4.90 -38.47 -31.93
C THR A 9 3.59 -37.80 -32.37
N ILE A 10 2.67 -38.57 -32.95
CA ILE A 10 1.30 -38.17 -33.28
C ILE A 10 0.44 -37.85 -32.01
N LEU A 11 0.95 -38.09 -30.79
CA LEU A 11 0.24 -37.87 -29.52
C LEU A 11 0.75 -36.72 -28.62
N LEU A 12 1.76 -35.95 -29.05
CA LEU A 12 2.31 -34.78 -28.35
C LEU A 12 2.56 -33.69 -29.41
N ILE A 13 2.09 -32.44 -29.36
CA ILE A 13 1.69 -31.58 -28.24
C ILE A 13 0.49 -30.72 -28.70
N LEU A 14 -0.74 -31.24 -28.65
CA LEU A 14 -1.94 -30.38 -28.59
C LEU A 14 -2.23 -29.99 -27.12
N GLY A 15 -1.17 -29.60 -26.41
CA GLY A 15 -1.24 -29.15 -25.04
C GLY A 15 -1.90 -27.79 -25.01
N VAL A 16 -3.21 -27.75 -24.76
CA VAL A 16 -3.95 -26.52 -24.47
C VAL A 16 -3.35 -25.94 -23.20
N THR A 17 -2.43 -24.99 -23.36
CA THR A 17 -1.84 -24.25 -22.24
C THR A 17 -2.90 -23.29 -21.71
N LEU A 18 -3.62 -23.72 -20.67
CA LEU A 18 -4.43 -22.84 -19.86
C LEU A 18 -3.49 -21.85 -19.14
N THR A 19 -3.31 -20.68 -19.75
CA THR A 19 -2.61 -19.58 -19.09
C THR A 19 -3.51 -19.03 -18.00
N THR A 20 -3.04 -19.09 -16.75
CA THR A 20 -3.69 -18.37 -15.66
C THR A 20 -3.54 -16.89 -15.89
N VAL A 21 -4.63 -16.19 -16.20
CA VAL A 21 -4.65 -14.72 -16.17
C VAL A 21 -4.58 -14.30 -14.72
N THR A 22 -3.37 -14.01 -14.24
CA THR A 22 -3.20 -13.35 -12.94
C THR A 22 -3.72 -11.94 -13.07
N ALA A 23 -4.86 -11.65 -12.44
CA ALA A 23 -5.33 -10.29 -12.26
C ALA A 23 -4.34 -9.56 -11.35
N THR A 24 -3.38 -8.85 -11.94
CA THR A 24 -2.47 -7.98 -11.19
C THR A 24 -3.28 -6.83 -10.61
N ALA A 25 -3.51 -6.85 -9.30
CA ALA A 25 -4.08 -5.72 -8.61
C ALA A 25 -3.09 -4.54 -8.69
N ILE A 26 -3.42 -3.53 -9.52
CA ILE A 26 -2.66 -2.28 -9.56
C ILE A 26 -3.05 -1.46 -8.33
N ALA A 27 -2.46 -1.82 -7.18
CA ALA A 27 -2.40 -0.92 -6.04
C ALA A 27 -1.36 0.16 -6.34
N GLY A 28 -1.70 1.43 -6.08
CA GLY A 28 -0.71 2.50 -6.06
C GLY A 28 0.32 2.21 -4.98
N SER A 29 1.61 2.30 -5.32
CA SER A 29 2.67 2.27 -4.30
C SER A 29 2.68 3.59 -3.54
N PRO A 30 2.84 3.59 -2.20
CA PRO A 30 3.05 4.82 -1.44
C PRO A 30 4.23 5.62 -2.00
N ILE A 31 4.08 6.94 -2.05
CA ILE A 31 5.14 7.86 -2.47
C ILE A 31 5.81 8.41 -1.20
N GLY A 32 7.13 8.34 -1.13
CA GLY A 32 7.90 8.79 0.02
C GLY A 32 8.03 7.77 1.15
N SER A 33 8.57 8.21 2.29
CA SER A 33 8.68 7.43 3.53
C SER A 33 7.47 7.63 4.44
N SER A 34 7.31 6.78 5.45
CA SER A 34 6.40 7.08 6.55
C SER A 34 6.79 8.37 7.26
N VAL A 35 5.79 9.16 7.67
CA VAL A 35 5.94 10.37 8.47
C VAL A 35 5.46 10.05 9.87
N ASN A 36 6.28 10.32 10.89
CA ASN A 36 5.83 10.24 12.27
C ASN A 36 5.16 11.58 12.67
N ILE A 37 3.88 11.53 13.02
CA ILE A 37 3.07 12.69 13.39
C ILE A 37 3.10 13.04 14.88
N SER A 38 3.70 12.19 15.74
CA SER A 38 3.77 12.41 17.18
C SER A 38 5.04 11.82 17.79
N ASN A 39 5.71 12.56 18.68
CA ASN A 39 6.83 12.07 19.48
C ASN A 39 6.40 11.59 20.88
N GLN A 40 5.08 11.55 21.16
CA GLN A 40 4.54 11.13 22.45
C GLN A 40 4.54 9.61 22.58
N SER A 41 4.82 9.09 23.77
CA SER A 41 4.76 7.66 24.10
C SER A 41 3.33 7.21 24.44
N VAL A 42 2.36 7.64 23.63
CA VAL A 42 0.92 7.47 23.83
C VAL A 42 0.32 7.14 22.47
N ASP A 43 -0.60 6.17 22.44
CA ASP A 43 -1.18 5.71 21.18
C ASP A 43 -2.02 6.81 20.51
N ALA A 44 -1.85 6.92 19.19
CA ALA A 44 -2.57 7.85 18.33
C ALA A 44 -3.66 7.10 17.58
N VAL A 45 -4.92 7.32 17.95
CA VAL A 45 -6.07 6.51 17.49
C VAL A 45 -7.12 7.34 16.75
N TYR A 46 -7.88 6.65 15.89
CA TYR A 46 -8.96 7.21 15.04
C TYR A 46 -8.56 8.48 14.25
N GLY A 47 -7.40 8.42 13.59
CA GLY A 47 -6.88 9.53 12.80
C GLY A 47 -7.77 9.96 11.62
N SER A 48 -7.76 11.25 11.31
CA SER A 48 -8.41 11.85 10.14
C SER A 48 -7.47 12.88 9.49
N VAL A 49 -7.66 13.14 8.19
CA VAL A 49 -6.80 14.03 7.40
C VAL A 49 -7.61 14.95 6.48
N ALA A 50 -7.21 16.21 6.42
CA ALA A 50 -7.70 17.19 5.44
C ALA A 50 -6.52 17.82 4.68
N TYR A 51 -6.69 18.10 3.38
CA TYR A 51 -5.68 18.73 2.54
C TYR A 51 -6.03 20.19 2.25
N ASN A 52 -5.07 21.09 2.41
CA ASN A 52 -5.13 22.50 2.03
C ASN A 52 -4.32 22.70 0.73
N PRO A 53 -4.97 22.96 -0.42
CA PRO A 53 -4.29 23.16 -1.70
C PRO A 53 -3.50 24.46 -1.79
N ASP A 54 -3.89 25.50 -1.05
CA ASP A 54 -3.27 26.83 -1.13
C ASP A 54 -1.85 26.84 -0.56
N TRP A 55 -1.61 26.04 0.49
CA TRP A 55 -0.31 25.90 1.15
C TRP A 55 0.41 24.58 0.82
N GLN A 56 -0.26 23.67 0.10
CA GLN A 56 0.23 22.31 -0.16
C GLN A 56 0.53 21.55 1.16
N GLU A 57 -0.42 21.59 2.09
CA GLU A 57 -0.29 21.04 3.44
C GLU A 57 -1.45 20.10 3.78
N TYR A 58 -1.20 19.17 4.70
CA TYR A 58 -2.19 18.32 5.33
C TYR A 58 -2.33 18.72 6.80
N LEU A 59 -3.57 18.79 7.29
CA LEU A 59 -3.86 18.74 8.72
C LEU A 59 -4.23 17.30 9.06
N VAL A 60 -3.40 16.65 9.87
CA VAL A 60 -3.69 15.34 10.45
C VAL A 60 -4.18 15.55 11.88
N VAL A 61 -5.30 14.94 12.25
CA VAL A 61 -5.87 14.99 13.61
C VAL A 61 -6.10 13.57 14.14
N TRP A 62 -5.95 13.37 15.44
CA TRP A 62 -6.14 12.07 16.11
C TRP A 62 -6.53 12.27 17.58
N TYR A 63 -7.03 11.22 18.24
CA TYR A 63 -7.11 11.18 19.70
C TYR A 63 -5.83 10.59 20.27
N ASN A 64 -5.29 11.17 21.33
CA ASN A 64 -4.34 10.46 22.17
C ASN A 64 -5.14 9.53 23.12
N ASP A 65 -4.77 8.24 23.19
CA ASP A 65 -5.42 7.28 24.09
C ASP A 65 -4.70 7.31 25.44
N ARG A 66 -5.21 8.11 26.38
CA ARG A 66 -4.61 8.26 27.71
C ARG A 66 -5.64 7.88 28.76
N PRO A 67 -5.33 6.95 29.69
CA PRO A 67 -6.26 6.51 30.71
C PRO A 67 -6.93 7.66 31.49
N GLY A 68 -8.19 7.95 31.15
CA GLY A 68 -9.03 8.96 31.80
C GLY A 68 -8.96 10.38 31.25
N ASN A 69 -8.21 10.67 30.18
CA ASN A 69 -8.24 11.99 29.50
C ASN A 69 -7.75 11.91 28.05
N ASP A 70 -8.67 11.70 27.10
CA ASP A 70 -8.36 11.73 25.67
C ASP A 70 -8.41 13.17 25.14
N ASP A 71 -7.32 13.63 24.54
CA ASP A 71 -7.23 14.92 23.86
C ASP A 71 -7.25 14.73 22.34
N ILE A 72 -7.95 15.61 21.62
CA ILE A 72 -7.74 15.76 20.18
C ILE A 72 -6.42 16.49 19.95
N GLN A 73 -5.51 15.83 19.26
CA GLN A 73 -4.21 16.36 18.84
C GLN A 73 -4.21 16.62 17.33
N ALA A 74 -3.31 17.49 16.88
CA ALA A 74 -3.19 17.87 15.47
C ALA A 74 -1.75 18.14 15.07
N GLN A 75 -1.41 17.81 13.83
CA GLN A 75 -0.11 18.06 13.21
C GLN A 75 -0.33 18.59 11.80
N ARG A 76 0.28 19.74 11.48
CA ARG A 76 0.41 20.20 10.09
C ARG A 76 1.62 19.56 9.44
N VAL A 77 1.43 19.02 8.25
CA VAL A 77 2.44 18.30 7.47
C VAL A 77 2.51 18.91 6.06
N SER A 78 3.69 19.30 5.61
CA SER A 78 3.89 19.76 4.22
C SER A 78 3.71 18.62 3.21
N LYS A 79 3.48 18.96 1.93
CA LYS A 79 3.45 17.99 0.81
C LYS A 79 4.65 17.03 0.73
N ASP A 80 5.80 17.44 1.26
CA ASP A 80 7.05 16.67 1.23
C ASP A 80 7.23 15.83 2.51
N GLY A 81 6.23 15.78 3.39
CA GLY A 81 6.22 14.99 4.62
C GLY A 81 6.82 15.66 5.86
N ASN A 82 7.31 16.91 5.75
CA ASN A 82 7.89 17.64 6.89
C ASN A 82 6.81 18.14 7.85
N LEU A 83 7.06 18.07 9.15
CA LEU A 83 6.20 18.65 10.20
C LEU A 83 6.39 20.19 10.22
N VAL A 84 5.30 20.95 10.17
CA VAL A 84 5.32 22.42 10.00
C VAL A 84 4.38 23.18 10.95
N GLY A 85 3.90 22.53 12.01
CA GLY A 85 3.04 23.09 13.06
C GLY A 85 3.15 22.32 14.36
#